data_AF-A0A8C4PZP5-F1
#
_entry.id   AF-A0A8C4PZP5-F1
#
_cell.length_a   1.000
_cell.length_b   1.000
_cell.length_c   1.000
_cell.angle_alpha   90.00
_cell.angle_beta   90.00
_cell.angle_gamma   90.00
#
_symmetry.space_group_name_H-M   'P 1'
#
loop_
_entity.id
_entity.type
_entity.pdbx_description
1 polymer ?
#
loop_
_entity_poly.entity_id
_entity_poly.type
_entity_poly.pdbx_seq_one_letter_code
_entity_poly.pdbx_strand_id
1 'polypeptide(L)' 'MVLAFSVDGKLLLTADRDEKVRVSNSLKPHDILGYCLGHKQFVSRVLVLSNHPKWLVTGSGVSVFAKSVN' A
#
# COMPACT_ATOMS: atom_id res chain seq x y z
N MET A 1 -3.72 4.76 10.59
CA MET A 1 -4.63 4.23 9.57
C MET A 1 -4.35 4.97 8.27
N VAL A 2 -4.07 4.24 7.20
CA VAL A 2 -3.76 4.78 5.87
C VAL A 2 -4.68 4.12 4.85
N LEU A 3 -5.15 4.91 3.88
CA LEU A 3 -5.95 4.45 2.76
C LEU A 3 -5.49 5.19 1.48
N ALA A 4 -5.29 4.45 0.40
CA ALA A 4 -4.94 5.00 -0.91
C ALA A 4 -5.49 4.10 -2.03
N PHE A 5 -5.65 4.67 -3.23
CA PHE A 5 -5.99 3.94 -4.44
C PHE A 5 -4.81 3.92 -5.40
N SER A 6 -4.70 2.87 -6.23
CA SER A 6 -3.83 2.90 -7.40
C SER A 6 -4.28 3.98 -8.39
N VAL A 7 -3.38 4.39 -9.29
CA VAL A 7 -3.65 5.43 -10.30
C VAL A 7 -4.85 5.07 -11.17
N ASP A 8 -4.99 3.79 -11.51
CA ASP A 8 -6.10 3.27 -12.32
C ASP A 8 -7.37 2.95 -11.49
N GLY A 9 -7.33 3.20 -10.18
CA GLY A 9 -8.43 2.97 -9.25
C GLY A 9 -8.78 1.51 -9.00
N LYS A 10 -8.03 0.54 -9.53
CA LYS A 10 -8.35 -0.90 -9.40
C LYS A 10 -7.92 -1.51 -8.07
N LEU A 11 -6.90 -0.94 -7.43
CA LEU A 11 -6.35 -1.44 -6.18
C LEU A 11 -6.71 -0.49 -5.04
N LEU A 12 -7.10 -1.09 -3.91
CA LEU A 12 -7.26 -0.43 -2.63
C LEU A 12 -6.08 -0.83 -1.73
N LEU A 13 -5.34 0.18 -1.28
CA LEU A 13 -4.18 0.04 -0.39
C LEU A 13 -4.60 0.48 1.01
N THR A 14 -4.46 -0.41 1.99
CA THR A 14 -4.82 -0.12 3.38
C THR A 14 -3.75 -0.57 4.36
N ALA A 15 -3.57 0.17 5.44
CA ALA A 15 -2.77 -0.23 6.59
C ALA A 15 -3.41 0.34 7.86
N ASP A 16 -3.51 -0.49 8.90
CA ASP A 16 -4.07 -0.07 10.19
C ASP A 16 -3.17 -0.51 11.34
N ARG A 17 -2.40 0.47 11.84
CA ARG A 17 -1.47 0.33 12.98
C ARG A 17 -0.57 -0.92 12.89
N ASP A 18 -0.47 -1.50 11.70
CA ASP A 18 0.26 -2.71 11.39
C ASP A 18 1.43 -2.39 10.46
N GLU A 19 2.33 -3.35 10.40
CA GLU A 19 3.64 -3.23 9.73
C GLU A 19 3.54 -3.53 8.23
N LYS A 20 2.33 -3.70 7.72
CA LYS A 20 2.06 -4.18 6.36
C LYS A 20 1.04 -3.30 5.67
N VAL A 21 1.17 -3.21 4.36
CA VAL A 21 0.12 -2.64 3.52
C VAL A 21 -0.63 -3.78 2.85
N ARG A 22 -1.93 -3.89 3.12
CA ARG A 22 -2.83 -4.80 2.42
C ARG A 22 -3.18 -4.21 1.06
N VAL A 23 -3.07 -5.04 0.04
CA VAL A 23 -3.49 -4.75 -1.34
C VAL A 23 -4.74 -5.57 -1.63
N SER A 24 -5.86 -4.91 -1.89
CA SER A 24 -7.12 -5.55 -2.26
C SER A 24 -7.71 -4.97 -3.55
N ASN A 25 -8.64 -5.70 -4.16
CA ASN A 25 -9.41 -5.18 -5.27
C ASN A 25 -10.34 -4.04 -4.78
N SER A 26 -10.36 -2.90 -5.47
CA SER A 26 -11.16 -1.74 -5.06
C SER A 26 -12.67 -1.97 -5.13
N LEU A 27 -13.14 -2.75 -6.11
CA LEU A 27 -14.56 -3.09 -6.28
C LEU A 27 -14.98 -4.29 -5.43
N LYS A 28 -14.02 -5.11 -5.01
CA LYS A 28 -14.22 -6.26 -4.12
C LYS A 28 -13.20 -6.21 -2.97
N PRO A 29 -13.37 -5.34 -1.96
CA PRO A 29 -12.35 -5.13 -0.91
C PRO A 29 -12.01 -6.36 -0.07
N HIS A 30 -12.88 -7.37 -0.07
CA HIS A 30 -12.65 -8.67 0.56
C HIS A 30 -11.68 -9.55 -0.22
N ASP A 31 -11.46 -9.27 -1.51
CA ASP A 31 -10.50 -9.95 -2.37
C ASP A 31 -9.10 -9.38 -2.13
N ILE A 32 -8.32 -10.09 -1.31
CA ILE A 32 -6.97 -9.69 -0.91
C ILE A 32 -5.98 -10.24 -1.93
N LEU A 33 -5.41 -9.33 -2.72
CA LEU A 33 -4.45 -9.63 -3.78
C LEU A 33 -3.04 -9.84 -3.23
N GLY A 34 -2.73 -9.25 -2.08
CA GLY A 34 -1.47 -9.49 -1.40
C GLY A 34 -1.10 -8.46 -0.34
N TYR A 35 0.18 -8.47 0.04
CA TYR A 35 0.73 -7.58 1.06
C TYR A 35 2.10 -7.01 0.68
N CYS A 36 2.32 -5.75 1.01
CA CYS A 36 3.65 -5.16 1.11
C CYS A 36 4.15 -5.36 2.54
N LEU A 37 5.26 -6.08 2.68
CA LEU A 37 5.88 -6.46 3.94
C LEU A 37 7.27 -5.82 4.05
N GLY A 38 7.79 -5.70 5.27
CA GLY A 38 9.18 -5.30 5.51
C GLY A 38 9.37 -4.19 6.55
N HIS A 39 8.31 -3.41 6.84
CA HIS A 39 8.35 -2.50 8.00
C HIS A 39 8.39 -3.32 9.29
N LYS A 40 9.05 -2.75 10.31
CA LYS A 40 9.08 -3.29 11.69
C LYS A 40 8.21 -2.47 12.65
N GLN A 41 7.50 -1.49 12.11
CA GLN A 41 6.68 -0.53 12.82
C GLN A 41 5.47 -0.18 11.96
N PHE A 42 4.47 0.44 12.59
CA PHE A 42 3.23 0.76 11.90
C PHE A 42 3.47 1.64 10.66
N VAL A 43 2.82 1.28 9.56
CA VAL A 43 2.84 2.10 8.35
C VAL A 43 2.00 3.35 8.59
N SER A 44 2.62 4.52 8.40
CA SER A 44 1.99 5.82 8.65
C SER A 44 1.66 6.56 7.35
N ARG A 45 2.28 6.20 6.22
CA ARG A 45 2.08 6.83 4.90
C ARG A 45 2.17 5.82 3.76
N VAL A 46 1.35 6.03 2.74
CA VAL A 46 1.42 5.35 1.44
C VAL A 46 1.30 6.43 0.36
N LEU A 47 2.13 6.35 -0.67
CA LEU A 47 2.12 7.22 -1.84
C LEU A 47 2.15 6.35 -3.09
N VAL A 48 1.23 6.61 -4.02
CA VAL A 48 1.22 5.98 -5.34
C VAL A 48 1.84 6.93 -6.35
N LEU A 49 2.80 6.45 -7.13
CA LEU A 49 3.52 7.27 -8.10
C LEU A 49 2.74 7.33 -9.41
N SER A 50 2.24 8.50 -9.76
CA SER A 50 1.51 8.72 -11.04
C SER A 50 2.37 8.39 -12.27
N ASN A 51 3.65 8.76 -12.25
CA ASN A 51 4.59 8.52 -13.35
C ASN A 51 5.09 7.06 -13.42
N HIS A 52 4.90 6.29 -12.34
CA HIS A 52 5.28 4.87 -12.25
C HIS A 52 4.14 4.09 -11.57
N PRO A 53 3.00 3.88 -12.26
CA PRO A 53 1.75 3.43 -11.65
C PRO A 53 1.82 2.03 -11.00
N LYS A 54 2.84 1.24 -11.37
CA LYS A 54 3.13 -0.07 -10.76
C LYS A 54 3.90 0.03 -9.44
N TRP A 55 4.29 1.22 -9.00
CA TRP A 55 5.12 1.42 -7.83
C TRP A 55 4.37 2.21 -6.76
N LEU A 56 4.53 1.75 -5.52
CA LEU A 56 4.10 2.47 -4.33
C LEU A 56 5.29 2.69 -3.39
N VAL A 57 5.26 3.82 -2.70
CA VAL A 57 6.19 4.17 -1.62
C VAL A 57 5.44 4.14 -0.31
N THR A 58 6.01 3.48 0.69
CA THR A 58 5.42 3.34 2.03
C THR A 58 6.39 3.85 3.07
N GLY A 59 5.86 4.59 4.04
CA GLY A 59 6.64 5.17 5.12
C GLY A 59 6.10 4.73 6.48
N SER A 60 7.02 4.44 7.38
CA SER A 60 6.80 4.32 8.82
C SER A 60 7.64 5.39 9.54
N GLY A 61 7.56 5.46 10.87
CA GLY A 61 8.38 6.38 11.66
C GLY A 61 9.89 6.14 11.53
N VAL A 62 10.30 4.95 11.09
CA VAL A 62 11.71 4.52 11.03
C VAL A 62 12.21 4.16 9.63
N SER A 63 11.33 3.76 8.71
CA SER A 63 11.72 3.18 7.41
C SER A 63 10.82 3.62 6.26
N VAL A 64 11.41 3.66 5.07
CA VAL A 64 10.72 3.92 3.81
C VAL A 64 11.04 2.80 2.82
N PHE A 65 10.01 2.24 2.17
CA PHE A 65 10.17 1.20 1.15
C PHE A 65 9.43 1.56 -0.13
N ALA A 66 10.03 1.23 -1.27
CA ALA A 66 9.38 1.23 -2.57
C ALA A 66 9.12 -0.21 -3.02
N LYS A 67 7.88 -0.53 -3.40
CA LYS A 67 7.51 -1.87 -3.87
C LYS A 67 6.66 -1.78 -5.12
N SER A 68 6.86 -2.73 -6.03
CA SER A 68 5.98 -2.88 -7.18
C SER A 68 4.72 -3.66 -6.78
N VAL A 69 3.56 -3.13 -7.15
CA VAL A 69 2.25 -3.79 -7.11
C VAL A 69 1.93 -4.26 -8.53
N ASN A 70 1.79 -5.57 -8.69
CA ASN A 70 1.35 -6.22 -9.93
C ASN A 70 -0.17 -6.31 -9.97
#